data_AF-A0A6A3N2G8-F1
#
_entry.id   AF-A0A6A3N2G8-F1
#
_cell.length_a   1.000
_cell.length_b   1.000
_cell.length_c   1.000
_cell.angle_alpha   90.00
_cell.angle_beta   90.00
_cell.angle_gamma   90.00
#
_symmetry.space_group_name_H-M   'P 1'
#
loop_
_entity.id
_entity.type
_entity.pdbx_description
1 polymer ?
#
loop_
_entity_poly.entity_id
_entity_poly.type
_entity_poly.pdbx_seq_one_letter_code
_entity_poly.pdbx_strand_id
1 'polypeptide(L)'
;MSIAAELERAVGGLAALCRRSFGPCGEETLLFRPPDAPVVTGEGHAVLVAWKRGSDAHDPLTTFLLTAADGVHKQLGDASSEFILMIEAAVIHAAQGLRREQDARSDVDRARLSRAGSELRDDAAVKAVSRDEF
;
A
#
# COMPACT_ATOMS: atom_id res chain seq x y z
N MET A 1 3.82 5.37 -12.01
CA MET A 1 3.38 5.19 -10.61
C MET A 1 4.53 4.51 -9.85
N SER A 2 4.64 4.67 -8.53
CA SER A 2 5.65 3.93 -7.77
C SER A 2 5.15 2.50 -7.49
N ILE A 3 6.08 1.55 -7.42
CA ILE A 3 5.77 0.15 -7.08
C ILE A 3 5.06 0.03 -5.72
N ALA A 4 5.42 0.89 -4.76
CA ALA A 4 4.77 0.96 -3.45
C ALA A 4 3.30 1.37 -3.57
N ALA A 5 2.99 2.38 -4.38
CA ALA A 5 1.61 2.82 -4.59
C ALA A 5 0.78 1.79 -5.38
N GLU A 6 1.41 1.03 -6.27
CA GLU A 6 0.77 -0.10 -6.96
C GLU A 6 0.49 -1.26 -6.01
N LEU A 7 1.44 -1.60 -5.15
CA LEU A 7 1.27 -2.62 -4.12
C LEU A 7 0.19 -2.23 -3.10
N GLU A 8 0.22 -1.01 -2.57
CA GLU A 8 -0.81 -0.47 -1.66
C GLU A 8 -2.21 -0.58 -2.29
N ARG A 9 -2.34 -0.24 -3.58
CA ARG A 9 -3.62 -0.35 -4.31
C ARG A 9 -4.06 -1.80 -4.50
N ALA A 10 -3.16 -2.66 -4.97
CA ALA A 10 -3.46 -4.06 -5.26
C ALA A 10 -3.88 -4.80 -3.98
N VAL A 11 -3.08 -4.66 -2.91
CA VAL A 11 -3.38 -5.31 -1.64
C VAL A 11 -4.62 -4.74 -0.97
N GLY A 12 -4.82 -3.41 -1.01
CA GLY A 12 -6.00 -2.77 -0.43
C GLY A 12 -7.30 -3.20 -1.11
N GLY A 13 -7.28 -3.37 -2.44
CA GLY A 13 -8.42 -3.89 -3.20
C GLY A 13 -8.79 -5.33 -2.81
N LEU A 14 -7.79 -6.22 -2.76
CA LEU A 14 -8.02 -7.61 -2.34
C LEU A 14 -8.44 -7.73 -0.87
N ALA A 15 -7.83 -6.96 0.01
CA ALA A 15 -8.17 -6.94 1.44
C ALA A 15 -9.58 -6.41 1.69
N ALA A 16 -10.08 -5.48 0.89
CA ALA A 16 -11.47 -5.04 0.96
C ALA A 16 -12.46 -6.17 0.64
N LEU A 17 -12.14 -7.04 -0.32
CA LEU A 17 -12.94 -8.24 -0.60
C LEU A 17 -12.93 -9.19 0.60
N CYS A 18 -11.73 -9.50 1.12
CA CYS A 18 -11.56 -10.41 2.25
C CYS A 18 -12.25 -9.91 3.51
N ARG A 19 -12.14 -8.62 3.85
CA ARG A 19 -12.74 -8.05 5.06
C ARG A 19 -14.24 -8.23 5.14
N ARG A 20 -14.95 -8.12 3.99
CA ARG A 20 -16.41 -8.23 3.98
C ARG A 20 -16.86 -9.59 4.49
N SER A 21 -16.18 -10.66 4.11
CA SER A 21 -16.54 -12.03 4.48
C SER A 21 -15.70 -12.60 5.63
N PHE A 22 -14.90 -11.79 6.32
CA PHE A 22 -13.95 -12.27 7.32
C PHE A 22 -14.62 -12.56 8.67
N GLY A 23 -14.34 -13.73 9.23
CA GLY A 23 -14.79 -14.12 10.57
C GLY A 23 -16.25 -14.59 10.64
N PRO A 24 -16.74 -14.91 11.85
CA PRO A 24 -18.04 -15.57 12.04
C PRO A 24 -19.25 -14.69 11.72
N CYS A 25 -19.04 -13.39 11.59
CA CYS A 25 -20.07 -12.41 11.25
C CYS A 25 -19.83 -11.76 9.87
N GLY A 26 -19.00 -12.39 9.03
CA GLY A 26 -18.75 -11.92 7.67
C GLY A 26 -20.00 -11.93 6.81
N GLU A 27 -20.07 -10.97 5.88
CA GLU A 27 -21.07 -10.89 4.84
C GLU A 27 -20.88 -11.98 3.79
N GLU A 28 -22.00 -12.46 3.25
CA GLU A 28 -21.97 -13.28 2.04
C GLU A 28 -21.81 -12.41 0.79
N THR A 29 -21.21 -12.99 -0.24
CA THR A 29 -21.00 -12.36 -1.54
C THR A 29 -21.65 -13.19 -2.63
N LEU A 30 -22.42 -12.51 -3.49
CA LEU A 30 -22.96 -13.10 -4.71
C LEU A 30 -21.88 -13.08 -5.81
N LEU A 31 -21.43 -14.26 -6.19
CA LEU A 31 -20.55 -14.51 -7.31
C LEU A 31 -21.38 -14.82 -8.55
N PHE A 32 -21.24 -14.01 -9.59
CA PHE A 32 -21.96 -14.18 -10.84
C PHE A 32 -21.01 -14.05 -12.02
N ARG A 33 -20.88 -15.13 -12.80
CA ARG A 33 -20.10 -15.13 -14.04
C ARG A 33 -20.71 -16.13 -15.03
N PRO A 34 -21.46 -15.66 -16.04
CA PRO A 34 -21.92 -16.53 -17.11
C PRO A 34 -20.75 -17.29 -17.77
N PRO A 35 -20.90 -18.57 -18.13
CA PRO A 35 -22.13 -19.38 -18.08
C PRO A 35 -22.38 -20.07 -16.72
N ASP A 36 -21.53 -19.86 -15.72
CA ASP A 36 -21.65 -20.52 -14.41
C ASP A 36 -22.89 -20.02 -13.66
N ALA A 37 -23.51 -20.92 -12.89
CA ALA A 37 -24.63 -20.56 -12.03
C ALA A 37 -24.18 -19.55 -10.95
N PRO A 38 -25.02 -18.56 -10.58
CA PRO A 38 -24.71 -17.66 -9.48
C PRO A 38 -24.53 -18.44 -8.18
N VAL A 39 -23.51 -18.07 -7.39
CA VAL A 39 -23.20 -18.68 -6.08
C VAL A 39 -23.22 -17.59 -5.02
N VAL A 40 -23.90 -17.83 -3.90
CA VAL A 40 -23.78 -17.00 -2.70
C VAL A 40 -22.82 -17.70 -1.74
N THR A 41 -21.78 -16.99 -1.29
CA THR A 41 -20.76 -17.58 -0.40
C THR A 41 -20.17 -16.55 0.55
N GLY A 42 -19.93 -16.95 1.81
CA GLY A 42 -19.07 -16.24 2.76
C GLY A 42 -17.61 -16.73 2.74
N GLU A 43 -17.28 -17.69 1.89
CA GLU A 43 -15.95 -18.30 1.83
C GLU A 43 -15.00 -17.40 1.01
N GLY A 44 -13.96 -16.91 1.65
CA GLY A 44 -13.08 -15.88 1.08
C GLY A 44 -12.20 -16.38 -0.06
N HIS A 45 -11.75 -17.64 -0.05
CA HIS A 45 -10.97 -18.22 -1.14
C HIS A 45 -11.77 -18.26 -2.44
N ALA A 46 -13.05 -18.63 -2.40
CA ALA A 46 -13.97 -18.66 -3.53
C ALA A 46 -14.17 -17.27 -4.11
N VAL A 47 -14.30 -16.26 -3.25
CA VAL A 47 -14.36 -14.85 -3.68
C VAL A 47 -13.06 -14.44 -4.39
N LEU A 48 -11.89 -14.78 -3.84
CA LEU A 48 -10.59 -14.47 -4.45
C LEU A 48 -10.38 -15.21 -5.78
N VAL A 49 -10.79 -16.47 -5.88
CA VAL A 49 -10.72 -17.26 -7.12
C VAL A 49 -11.65 -16.68 -8.19
N ALA A 50 -12.88 -16.31 -7.81
CA ALA A 50 -13.83 -15.67 -8.72
C ALA A 50 -13.30 -14.31 -9.20
N TRP A 51 -12.72 -13.53 -8.29
CA TRP A 51 -12.05 -12.26 -8.63
C TRP A 51 -10.89 -12.49 -9.61
N LYS A 52 -10.00 -13.45 -9.35
CA LYS A 52 -8.90 -13.81 -10.25
C LYS A 52 -9.38 -14.15 -11.65
N ARG A 53 -10.48 -14.91 -11.75
CA ARG A 53 -11.07 -15.27 -13.04
C ARG A 53 -11.69 -14.06 -13.73
N GLY A 54 -12.36 -13.19 -12.97
CA GLY A 54 -13.12 -12.02 -13.45
C GLY A 54 -12.29 -10.78 -13.76
N SER A 55 -11.07 -10.73 -13.23
CA SER A 55 -10.17 -9.60 -13.47
C SER A 55 -9.56 -9.70 -14.86
N ASP A 56 -10.11 -8.95 -15.82
CA ASP A 56 -9.46 -8.71 -17.11
C ASP A 56 -8.17 -7.87 -16.96
N ALA A 57 -8.01 -7.23 -15.79
CA ALA A 57 -6.84 -6.46 -15.43
C ALA A 57 -5.66 -7.40 -15.16
N HIS A 58 -4.73 -7.46 -16.11
CA HIS A 58 -3.45 -8.14 -16.00
C HIS A 58 -2.49 -7.39 -15.04
N ASP A 59 -2.95 -6.99 -13.85
CA ASP A 59 -2.07 -6.43 -12.84
C ASP A 59 -1.18 -7.57 -12.27
N PRO A 60 0.15 -7.55 -12.52
CA PRO A 60 1.02 -8.63 -12.11
C PRO A 60 1.07 -8.80 -10.59
N LEU A 61 0.95 -7.72 -9.83
CA LEU A 61 0.95 -7.75 -8.37
C LEU A 61 -0.31 -8.42 -7.83
N THR A 62 -1.49 -8.02 -8.31
CA THR A 62 -2.75 -8.70 -7.96
C THR A 62 -2.70 -10.18 -8.33
N THR A 63 -2.19 -10.52 -9.52
CA THR A 63 -2.06 -11.92 -9.96
C THR A 63 -1.13 -12.73 -9.06
N PHE A 64 0.00 -12.14 -8.68
CA PHE A 64 0.96 -12.74 -7.75
C PHE A 64 0.31 -12.99 -6.38
N LEU A 65 -0.34 -11.98 -5.79
CA LEU A 65 -1.00 -12.08 -4.50
C LEU A 65 -2.10 -13.14 -4.49
N LEU A 66 -2.94 -13.18 -5.53
CA LEU A 66 -3.99 -14.20 -5.67
C LEU A 66 -3.42 -15.61 -5.84
N THR A 67 -2.29 -15.75 -6.52
CA THR A 67 -1.60 -17.04 -6.68
C THR A 67 -0.96 -17.49 -5.37
N ALA A 68 -0.38 -16.56 -4.60
CA ALA A 68 0.15 -16.86 -3.27
C ALA A 68 -0.97 -17.28 -2.30
N ALA A 69 -2.10 -16.57 -2.30
CA ALA A 69 -3.27 -16.90 -1.46
C ALA A 69 -3.86 -18.27 -1.81
N ASP A 70 -3.92 -18.62 -3.10
CA ASP A 70 -4.30 -19.96 -3.58
C ASP A 70 -3.29 -21.03 -3.12
N GLY A 71 -2.00 -20.73 -3.13
CA GLY A 71 -0.95 -21.59 -2.57
C GLY A 71 -1.16 -21.87 -1.07
N VAL A 72 -1.49 -20.84 -0.28
CA VAL A 72 -1.81 -20.99 1.15
C VAL A 72 -3.02 -21.91 1.36
N HIS A 73 -4.10 -21.69 0.61
CA HIS A 73 -5.29 -22.54 0.69
C HIS A 73 -4.99 -23.99 0.33
N LYS A 74 -4.21 -24.24 -0.73
CA LYS A 74 -3.82 -25.60 -1.14
C LYS A 74 -3.00 -26.32 -0.07
N GLN A 75 -2.23 -25.60 0.72
CA GLN A 75 -1.40 -26.17 1.78
C GLN A 75 -2.17 -26.40 3.08
N LEU A 76 -3.04 -25.46 3.46
CA LEU A 76 -3.69 -25.44 4.78
C LEU A 76 -5.17 -25.82 4.75
N GLY A 77 -5.79 -25.81 3.57
CA GLY A 77 -7.24 -25.94 3.39
C GLY A 77 -8.02 -24.66 3.72
N ASP A 78 -7.34 -23.59 4.17
CA ASP A 78 -7.95 -22.34 4.64
C ASP A 78 -6.91 -21.20 4.64
N ALA A 79 -7.22 -20.07 5.27
CA ALA A 79 -6.34 -18.94 5.59
C ALA A 79 -5.98 -18.01 4.42
N SER A 80 -6.64 -18.12 3.26
CA SER A 80 -6.40 -17.19 2.13
C SER A 80 -6.73 -15.75 2.50
N SER A 81 -7.85 -15.53 3.21
CA SER A 81 -8.28 -14.19 3.61
C SER A 81 -7.32 -13.59 4.63
N GLU A 82 -6.97 -14.36 5.66
CA GLU A 82 -5.99 -14.04 6.69
C GLU A 82 -4.65 -13.66 6.06
N PHE A 83 -4.19 -14.43 5.09
CA PHE A 83 -2.96 -14.13 4.35
C PHE A 83 -3.01 -12.76 3.69
N ILE A 84 -4.06 -12.46 2.90
CA ILE A 84 -4.19 -11.16 2.24
C ILE A 84 -4.27 -10.01 3.25
N LEU A 85 -5.03 -10.17 4.34
CA LEU A 85 -5.16 -9.16 5.39
C LEU A 85 -3.85 -8.91 6.13
N MET A 86 -3.05 -9.95 6.38
CA MET A 86 -1.72 -9.80 6.97
C MET A 86 -0.77 -9.04 6.05
N ILE A 87 -0.78 -9.34 4.74
CA ILE A 87 0.05 -8.63 3.77
C ILE A 87 -0.37 -7.16 3.69
N GLU A 88 -1.67 -6.86 3.71
CA GLU A 88 -2.14 -5.48 3.73
C GLU A 88 -1.64 -4.73 4.97
N ALA A 89 -1.79 -5.33 6.16
CA ALA A 89 -1.31 -4.73 7.41
C ALA A 89 0.20 -4.45 7.36
N ALA A 90 0.99 -5.40 6.84
CA ALA A 90 2.43 -5.24 6.67
C ALA A 90 2.78 -4.12 5.68
N VAL A 91 2.07 -4.04 4.55
CA VAL A 91 2.27 -2.98 3.55
C VAL A 91 1.92 -1.61 4.11
N ILE A 92 0.79 -1.47 4.81
CA ILE A 92 0.40 -0.21 5.47
C ILE A 92 1.47 0.20 6.49
N HIS A 93 1.91 -0.73 7.33
CA HIS A 93 2.95 -0.44 8.33
C HIS A 93 4.26 0.02 7.69
N ALA A 94 4.74 -0.71 6.67
CA ALA A 94 5.97 -0.35 5.96
C ALA A 94 5.85 1.00 5.24
N ALA A 95 4.73 1.26 4.56
CA ALA A 95 4.49 2.52 3.87
C ALA A 95 4.42 3.71 4.83
N GLN A 96 3.81 3.54 6.01
CA GLN A 96 3.83 4.55 7.07
C GLN A 96 5.25 4.78 7.60
N GLY A 97 6.05 3.73 7.79
CA GLY A 97 7.46 3.84 8.18
C GLY A 97 8.27 4.66 7.18
N LEU A 98 8.16 4.32 5.89
CA LEU A 98 8.86 5.02 4.81
C LEU A 98 8.47 6.51 4.72
N ARG A 99 7.17 6.82 4.86
CA ARG A 99 6.69 8.21 4.87
C ARG A 99 7.32 9.01 6.02
N ARG A 100 7.34 8.45 7.24
CA ARG A 100 7.97 9.09 8.41
C ARG A 100 9.47 9.33 8.22
N GLU A 101 10.20 8.38 7.64
CA GLU A 101 11.62 8.54 7.34
C GLU A 101 11.88 9.63 6.28
N GLN A 102 11.02 9.70 5.27
CA GLN A 102 11.11 10.70 4.20
C GLN A 102 10.85 12.12 4.74
N ASP A 103 9.81 12.27 5.58
CA ASP A 103 9.48 13.55 6.22
C ASP A 103 10.63 14.01 7.13
N ALA A 104 11.18 13.11 7.95
CA ALA A 104 12.31 13.41 8.82
C ALA A 104 13.56 13.86 8.04
N ARG A 105 13.85 13.23 6.89
CA ARG A 105 14.95 13.66 6.02
C ARG A 105 14.68 15.04 5.41
N SER A 106 13.45 15.28 4.95
CA SER A 106 13.05 16.58 4.38
C SER A 106 13.18 17.72 5.39
N ASP A 107 12.79 17.49 6.64
CA ASP A 107 12.94 18.47 7.72
C ASP A 107 14.41 18.78 8.03
N VAL A 108 15.27 17.76 8.05
CA VAL A 108 16.71 17.93 8.21
C VAL A 108 17.31 18.74 7.06
N ASP A 109 16.94 18.42 5.82
CA ASP A 109 17.43 19.14 4.63
C ASP A 109 16.95 20.59 4.63
N ARG A 110 15.69 20.84 5.02
CA ARG A 110 15.15 22.19 5.19
C ARG A 110 15.91 22.98 6.25
N ALA A 111 16.22 22.37 7.39
CA ALA A 111 16.99 22.99 8.46
C ALA A 111 18.43 23.33 8.01
N ARG A 112 19.06 22.46 7.21
CA ARG A 112 20.39 22.71 6.62
C ARG A 112 20.36 23.87 5.64
N LEU A 113 19.38 23.90 4.73
CA LEU A 113 19.20 24.98 3.76
C LEU A 113 18.92 26.32 4.47
N SER A 114 18.12 26.32 5.52
CA SER A 114 17.84 27.52 6.31
C SER A 114 19.10 28.09 6.96
N ARG A 115 19.97 27.23 7.50
CA ARG A 115 21.25 27.65 8.11
C ARG A 115 22.23 28.20 7.07
N ALA A 116 22.40 27.50 5.94
CA ALA A 116 23.24 28.00 4.85
C ALA A 116 22.74 29.36 4.33
N GLY A 117 21.42 29.54 4.25
CA GLY A 117 20.81 30.82 3.87
C GLY A 117 21.03 31.94 4.88
N SER A 118 21.02 31.67 6.19
CA SER A 118 21.36 32.68 7.20
C SER A 118 22.83 33.05 7.17
N GLU A 119 23.74 32.07 7.06
CA GLU A 119 25.19 32.32 6.96
C GLU A 119 25.53 33.21 5.76
N LEU A 120 24.93 32.97 4.59
CA LEU A 120 25.10 33.81 3.41
C LEU A 120 24.58 35.25 3.61
N ARG A 121 23.50 35.44 4.38
CA ARG A 121 22.97 36.78 4.70
C ARG A 121 23.88 37.52 5.66
N ASP A 122 24.38 36.83 6.68
CA ASP A 122 25.28 37.41 7.67
C ASP A 122 26.60 37.83 7.02
N ASP A 123 27.17 36.99 6.14
CA ASP A 123 28.35 37.32 5.33
C ASP A 123 28.12 38.55 4.42
N ALA A 124 26.94 38.65 3.82
CA ALA A 124 26.58 39.79 2.97
C ALA A 124 26.42 41.08 3.80
N ALA A 125 25.85 41.00 5.00
CA ALA A 125 25.72 42.13 5.92
C ALA A 125 27.08 42.64 6.41
N VAL A 126 27.99 41.72 6.78
CA VAL A 126 29.37 42.07 7.18
C VAL A 126 30.11 42.78 6.04
N LYS A 127 29.98 42.27 4.80
CA LYS A 127 30.59 42.90 3.62
C LYS A 127 30.01 44.28 3.31
N ALA A 128 28.72 44.49 3.52
CA ALA A 128 28.07 45.79 3.34
C ALA A 128 28.58 46.83 4.35
N VAL A 129 28.68 46.47 5.63
CA VAL A 129 29.21 47.35 6.69
C VAL A 129 30.67 47.72 6.41
N SER A 130 31.50 46.76 5.99
CA SER A 130 32.90 47.05 5.64
C SER A 130 33.10 47.92 4.39
N ARG A 131 32.06 48.12 3.59
CA ARG A 131 32.08 49.00 2.40
C ARG A 131 31.67 50.44 2.71
N ASP A 132 30.93 50.68 3.79
CA ASP A 132 30.49 52.01 4.21
C ASP A 132 31.53 52.71 5.12
N GLU A 133 32.60 52.02 5.53
CA GLU A 133 33.71 52.60 6.33
C GLU A 133 34.88 53.17 5.49
N PHE A 134 34.73 53.31 4.17
CA PHE A 134 35.72 53.96 3.28
C PHE A 134 35.11 55.05 2.40
#